data_AF-A0A8J5LPX9-F1
#
_entry.id   AF-A0A8J5LPX9-F1
#
_cell.length_a   1.000
_cell.length_b   1.000
_cell.length_c   1.000
_cell.angle_alpha   90.00
_cell.angle_beta   90.00
_cell.angle_gamma   90.00
#
_symmetry.space_group_name_H-M   'P 1'
#
loop_
_entity.id
_entity.type
_entity.pdbx_description
1 polymer ?
#
loop_
_entity_poly.entity_id
_entity_poly.type
_entity_poly.pdbx_seq_one_letter_code
_entity_poly.pdbx_strand_id
1 'polypeptide(L)'
;MKSFSLFLLFSLLLLLSCNAGATSGGWKPIGDLQDPHIIDIAKFAVDEHNKEATSQLRLVSVVKGETQVVAGINYRIVLKAGVPGAKVNVYEAVVWEKEWEKFRKLVSFDLRWTQN
;
A
#
# COMPACT_ATOMS: atom_id res chain seq x y z
N MET A 1 4.23 -53.67 34.14
CA MET A 1 4.83 -52.37 34.47
C MET A 1 6.28 -52.35 34.00
N LYS A 2 6.57 -51.56 32.97
CA LYS A 2 7.83 -50.88 32.65
C LYS A 2 7.71 -50.39 31.21
N SER A 3 7.25 -49.15 31.14
CA SER A 3 7.07 -48.31 29.97
C SER A 3 8.31 -48.29 29.08
N PHE A 4 8.21 -48.85 27.87
CA PHE A 4 8.93 -48.38 26.68
C PHE A 4 8.09 -47.22 26.10
N SER A 5 7.87 -46.14 26.85
CA SER A 5 8.66 -44.90 26.74
C SER A 5 8.88 -44.48 25.29
N LEU A 6 7.79 -44.12 24.63
CA LEU A 6 7.52 -42.81 23.98
C LEU A 6 8.59 -42.15 23.08
N PHE A 7 9.66 -42.83 22.65
CA PHE A 7 10.71 -42.19 21.83
C PHE A 7 10.52 -42.31 20.32
N LEU A 8 9.51 -43.06 19.84
CA LEU A 8 9.21 -43.20 18.40
C LEU A 8 7.96 -42.43 17.93
N LEU A 9 7.36 -41.62 18.79
CA LEU A 9 6.25 -40.71 18.43
C LEU A 9 6.66 -39.23 18.42
N PHE A 10 7.89 -38.91 18.80
CA PHE A 10 8.37 -37.52 18.87
C PHE A 10 9.17 -37.07 17.64
N SER A 11 9.54 -37.98 16.73
CA SER A 11 10.23 -37.63 15.47
C SER A 11 9.32 -37.54 14.24
N LEU A 12 8.03 -37.89 14.37
CA LEU A 12 7.04 -37.78 13.28
C LEU A 12 6.20 -36.49 13.34
N LEU A 13 6.51 -35.58 14.27
CA LEU A 13 5.79 -34.31 14.44
C LEU A 13 6.67 -33.08 14.11
N LEU A 14 7.45 -33.16 13.03
CA LEU A 14 8.27 -32.03 12.55
C LEU A 14 8.24 -31.87 11.01
N LEU A 15 7.15 -32.28 10.37
CA LEU A 15 6.86 -31.98 8.95
C LEU A 15 5.61 -31.10 8.77
N LEU A 16 5.17 -30.40 9.81
CA LEU A 16 4.20 -29.30 9.72
C LEU A 16 4.87 -27.97 10.07
N SER A 17 6.04 -27.71 9.46
CA SER A 17 6.43 -26.32 9.29
C SER A 17 5.57 -25.77 8.16
N CYS A 18 4.49 -25.11 8.57
CA CYS A 18 3.70 -24.21 7.75
C CYS A 18 4.63 -23.48 6.79
N ASN A 19 4.36 -23.55 5.49
CA ASN A 19 4.84 -22.55 4.56
C ASN A 19 4.22 -21.21 4.98
N ALA A 20 4.75 -20.59 6.03
CA ALA A 20 4.69 -19.16 6.23
C ALA A 20 5.77 -18.55 5.34
N GLY A 21 5.76 -18.91 4.05
CA GLY A 21 6.26 -17.99 3.05
C GLY A 21 5.39 -16.75 3.25
N ALA A 22 5.99 -15.65 3.71
CA ALA A 22 5.32 -14.38 3.80
C ALA A 22 4.88 -13.99 2.38
N THR A 23 3.70 -14.46 1.98
CA THR A 23 3.06 -14.00 0.77
C THR A 23 2.78 -12.54 1.03
N SER A 24 3.49 -11.66 0.32
CA SER A 24 3.00 -10.32 0.07
C SER A 24 1.51 -10.44 -0.25
N GLY A 25 0.67 -9.81 0.57
CA GLY A 25 -0.78 -10.01 0.50
C GLY A 25 -1.31 -9.58 -0.86
N GLY A 26 -2.48 -10.08 -1.28
CA GLY A 26 -3.21 -9.44 -2.37
C GLY A 26 -3.60 -8.00 -2.02
N TRP A 27 -3.93 -7.20 -3.03
CA TRP A 27 -4.51 -5.87 -2.80
C TRP A 27 -5.85 -5.98 -2.09
N LYS A 28 -6.04 -5.19 -1.03
CA LYS A 28 -7.28 -5.12 -0.25
C LYS A 28 -7.87 -3.72 -0.33
N PRO A 29 -9.18 -3.56 -0.52
CA PRO A 29 -9.80 -2.24 -0.56
C PRO A 29 -9.68 -1.52 0.79
N ILE A 30 -9.46 -0.21 0.74
CA ILE A 30 -9.55 0.69 1.90
C ILE A 30 -11.02 1.05 2.11
N GLY A 31 -11.50 0.87 3.34
CA GLY A 31 -12.90 1.15 3.69
C GLY A 31 -13.20 2.64 3.87
N ASP A 32 -12.34 3.35 4.59
CA ASP A 32 -12.48 4.80 4.82
C ASP A 32 -11.41 5.57 4.03
N LEU A 33 -11.84 6.25 2.97
CA LEU A 33 -10.98 7.08 2.14
C LEU A 33 -10.73 8.46 2.74
N GLN A 34 -11.50 8.84 3.77
CA GLN A 34 -11.36 10.09 4.50
C GLN A 34 -10.50 9.93 5.77
N ASP A 35 -10.02 8.71 6.03
CA ASP A 35 -9.03 8.45 7.07
C ASP A 35 -7.84 9.44 6.89
N PRO A 36 -7.48 10.18 7.95
CA PRO A 36 -6.40 11.17 7.87
C PRO A 36 -5.09 10.63 7.31
N HIS A 37 -4.76 9.36 7.59
CA HIS A 37 -3.56 8.70 7.07
C HIS A 37 -3.65 8.50 5.56
N ILE A 38 -4.81 8.09 5.05
CA ILE A 38 -5.01 7.88 3.61
C ILE A 38 -4.97 9.22 2.85
N ILE A 39 -5.54 10.26 3.42
CA ILE A 39 -5.42 11.63 2.89
C ILE A 39 -3.96 12.09 2.89
N ASP A 40 -3.20 11.78 3.93
CA ASP A 40 -1.78 12.12 4.05
C ASP A 40 -0.93 11.36 3.02
N ILE A 41 -1.19 10.06 2.79
CA ILE A 41 -0.57 9.27 1.71
C ILE A 41 -0.87 9.89 0.34
N ALA A 42 -2.11 10.30 0.09
CA ALA A 42 -2.49 10.93 -1.18
C ALA A 42 -1.79 12.28 -1.39
N LYS A 43 -1.68 13.11 -0.35
CA LYS A 43 -0.94 14.38 -0.38
C LYS A 43 0.54 14.14 -0.65
N PHE A 44 1.15 13.22 0.09
CA PHE A 44 2.53 12.82 -0.13
C PHE A 44 2.79 12.41 -1.59
N ALA A 45 1.89 11.62 -2.19
CA ALA A 45 2.04 11.19 -3.57
C ALA A 45 2.03 12.36 -4.57
N VAL A 46 1.11 13.32 -4.39
CA VAL A 46 1.02 14.52 -5.23
C VAL A 46 2.25 15.41 -5.04
N ASP A 47 2.68 15.64 -3.80
CA ASP A 47 3.82 16.48 -3.49
C ASP A 47 5.13 15.89 -4.03
N GLU A 48 5.33 14.58 -3.91
CA GLU A 48 6.53 13.92 -4.43
C GLU A 48 6.54 13.94 -5.96
N HIS A 49 5.40 13.68 -6.61
CA HIS A 49 5.29 13.84 -8.05
C HIS A 49 5.59 15.27 -8.51
N ASN A 50 5.07 16.28 -7.80
CA ASN A 50 5.35 17.68 -8.11
C ASN A 50 6.84 18.01 -8.04
N LYS A 51 7.57 17.46 -7.06
CA LYS A 51 9.03 17.60 -6.96
C LYS A 51 9.76 16.93 -8.13
N GLU A 52 9.39 15.70 -8.47
CA GLU A 52 10.06 14.91 -9.53
C GLU A 52 9.77 15.46 -10.93
N ALA A 53 8.52 15.84 -11.21
CA ALA A 53 8.06 16.27 -12.53
C ALA A 53 8.06 17.81 -12.72
N THR A 54 8.46 18.58 -11.70
CA THR A 54 8.36 20.05 -11.69
C THR A 54 6.95 20.54 -12.04
N SER A 55 5.93 19.90 -11.45
CA SER A 55 4.51 20.20 -11.66
C SER A 55 3.89 20.88 -10.41
N GLN A 56 2.64 21.35 -10.53
CA GLN A 56 1.95 22.10 -9.47
C GLN A 56 0.54 21.56 -9.21
N LEU A 57 0.39 20.24 -9.27
CA LEU A 57 -0.90 19.60 -9.03
C LEU A 57 -1.32 19.81 -7.57
N ARG A 58 -2.60 20.12 -7.35
CA ARG A 58 -3.22 20.12 -6.03
C ARG A 58 -4.17 18.95 -5.91
N LEU A 59 -4.08 18.22 -4.80
CA LEU A 59 -5.02 17.15 -4.47
C LEU A 59 -6.42 17.75 -4.31
N VAL A 60 -7.39 17.18 -5.02
CA VAL A 60 -8.81 17.55 -4.94
C VAL A 60 -9.56 16.56 -4.05
N SER A 61 -9.42 15.26 -4.31
CA SER A 61 -10.07 14.19 -3.52
C SER A 61 -9.46 12.82 -3.80
N VAL A 62 -9.67 11.88 -2.88
CA VAL A 62 -9.40 10.46 -3.08
C VAL A 62 -10.66 9.77 -3.60
N VAL A 63 -10.53 8.95 -4.64
CA VAL A 63 -11.63 8.27 -5.33
C VAL A 63 -11.71 6.79 -4.95
N LYS A 64 -10.55 6.14 -4.84
CA LYS A 64 -10.43 4.73 -4.45
C LYS A 64 -9.09 4.53 -3.76
N GLY A 65 -9.04 3.57 -2.84
CA GLY A 65 -7.81 3.16 -2.17
C GLY A 65 -7.73 1.66 -2.01
N GLU A 66 -6.54 1.10 -2.14
CA GLU A 66 -6.21 -0.28 -1.83
C GLU A 66 -4.87 -0.35 -1.06
N THR A 67 -4.73 -1.33 -0.17
CA THR A 67 -3.47 -1.62 0.51
C THR A 67 -2.93 -3.00 0.16
N GLN A 68 -1.62 -3.15 0.22
CA GLN A 68 -0.94 -4.43 0.06
C GLN A 68 0.16 -4.56 1.10
N VAL A 69 0.17 -5.67 1.84
CA VAL A 69 1.26 -5.97 2.77
C VAL A 69 2.46 -6.53 1.99
N VAL A 70 3.63 -5.95 2.20
CA VAL A 70 4.93 -6.35 1.65
C VAL A 70 5.99 -6.26 2.76
N ALA A 71 7.25 -5.94 2.45
CA ALA A 71 8.20 -5.44 3.45
C ALA A 71 7.86 -3.98 3.85
N GLY A 72 6.65 -3.77 4.39
CA GLY A 72 5.98 -2.46 4.49
C GLY A 72 4.53 -2.56 4.02
N ILE A 73 3.92 -1.42 3.73
CA ILE A 73 2.59 -1.32 3.14
C ILE A 73 2.70 -0.55 1.83
N ASN A 74 2.20 -1.13 0.74
CA ASN A 74 1.90 -0.35 -0.46
C ASN A 74 0.47 0.20 -0.34
N TYR A 75 0.30 1.47 -0.65
CA TYR A 75 -0.99 2.12 -0.84
C TYR A 75 -1.15 2.43 -2.32
N ARG A 76 -2.19 1.88 -2.96
CA ARG A 76 -2.62 2.26 -4.30
C ARG A 76 -3.81 3.18 -4.16
N ILE A 77 -3.61 4.46 -4.48
CA ILE A 77 -4.63 5.49 -4.34
C ILE A 77 -4.99 6.02 -5.72
N VAL A 78 -6.27 5.93 -6.07
CA VAL A 78 -6.83 6.67 -7.21
C VAL A 78 -7.30 8.01 -6.69
N LEU A 79 -6.75 9.11 -7.21
CA LEU A 79 -7.00 10.47 -6.72
C LEU A 79 -7.30 11.43 -7.86
N LYS A 80 -8.06 12.47 -7.55
CA LYS A 80 -8.26 13.64 -8.42
C LYS A 80 -7.25 14.70 -8.06
N ALA A 81 -6.52 15.20 -9.04
CA ALA A 81 -5.62 16.33 -8.86
C ALA A 81 -5.66 17.25 -10.09
N GLY A 82 -5.38 18.53 -9.86
CA GLY A 82 -5.36 19.53 -10.92
C GLY A 82 -4.72 20.83 -10.47
N VAL A 83 -4.39 21.67 -11.45
CA VAL A 83 -3.97 23.06 -11.20
C VAL A 83 -5.23 23.93 -11.12
N PRO A 84 -5.34 24.87 -10.16
CA PRO A 84 -6.53 25.72 -10.12
C PRO A 84 -6.71 26.59 -11.35
N GLY A 85 -7.97 26.69 -11.77
CA GLY A 85 -8.34 27.31 -13.04
C GLY A 85 -8.12 26.41 -14.26
N ALA A 86 -7.61 25.19 -14.08
CA ALA A 86 -7.38 24.23 -15.15
C ALA A 86 -8.18 22.92 -14.97
N LYS A 87 -8.05 22.01 -15.93
CA LYS A 87 -8.70 20.70 -15.90
C LYS A 87 -8.20 19.86 -14.73
N VAL A 88 -9.13 19.14 -14.10
CA VAL A 88 -8.85 18.12 -13.08
C VAL A 88 -8.70 16.77 -13.77
N ASN A 89 -7.61 16.08 -13.45
CA ASN A 89 -7.34 14.74 -13.93
C ASN A 89 -7.50 13.73 -12.80
N VAL A 90 -7.69 12.47 -13.18
CA VAL A 90 -7.64 11.32 -12.28
C VAL A 90 -6.33 10.59 -12.49
N TYR A 91 -5.66 10.31 -11.38
CA TYR A 91 -4.38 9.62 -11.33
C TYR A 91 -4.50 8.38 -10.47
N GLU A 92 -3.65 7.38 -10.73
CA GLU A 92 -3.36 6.33 -9.77
C GLU A 92 -1.93 6.51 -9.27
N ALA A 93 -1.77 6.56 -7.95
CA ALA A 93 -0.48 6.63 -7.30
C ALA A 93 -0.25 5.37 -6.47
N VAL A 94 0.99 4.86 -6.48
CA VAL A 94 1.42 3.83 -5.54
C VAL A 94 2.48 4.40 -4.62
N VAL A 95 2.24 4.35 -3.32
CA VAL A 95 3.19 4.79 -2.28
C VAL A 95 3.58 3.58 -1.44
N TRP A 96 4.87 3.37 -1.25
CA TRP A 96 5.40 2.37 -0.33
C TRP A 96 5.79 3.04 0.99
N GLU A 97 5.22 2.57 2.09
CA GLU A 97 5.44 3.08 3.44
C GLU A 97 6.02 1.98 4.35
N LYS A 98 6.96 2.38 5.20
CA LYS A 98 7.39 1.63 6.39
C LYS A 98 7.31 2.59 7.57
N GLU A 99 6.19 2.55 8.27
CA GLU A 99 5.90 3.49 9.36
C GLU A 99 6.95 3.42 10.48
N TRP A 100 7.41 2.21 10.83
CA TRP A 100 8.44 1.97 11.84
C TRP A 100 9.82 2.56 11.49
N GLU A 101 10.06 2.85 10.21
CA GLU A 101 11.29 3.48 9.72
C GLU A 101 11.08 4.96 9.36
N LYS A 102 9.86 5.50 9.52
CA LYS A 102 9.47 6.83 9.02
C LYS A 102 9.82 7.01 7.54
N PHE A 103 9.66 5.93 6.78
CA PHE A 103 10.02 5.88 5.37
C PHE A 103 8.77 5.89 4.51
N ARG A 104 8.76 6.75 3.48
CA ARG A 104 7.81 6.71 2.37
C ARG A 104 8.53 6.92 1.06
N LYS A 105 8.04 6.28 0.01
CA LYS A 105 8.52 6.46 -1.36
C LYS A 105 7.36 6.43 -2.34
N LEU A 106 7.33 7.38 -3.25
CA LEU A 106 6.46 7.31 -4.43
C LEU A 106 7.02 6.24 -5.37
N VAL A 107 6.22 5.23 -5.67
CA VAL A 107 6.59 4.11 -6.55
C VAL A 107 6.13 4.39 -7.97
N SER A 108 4.93 4.94 -8.15
CA SER A 108 4.37 5.33 -9.45
C SER A 108 3.31 6.41 -9.27
N PHE A 109 3.12 7.21 -10.33
CA PHE A 109 2.09 8.23 -10.41
C PHE A 109 1.63 8.36 -11.87
N ASP A 110 0.53 7.68 -12.20
CA ASP A 110 0.09 7.48 -13.58
C ASP A 110 -1.23 8.22 -13.85
N LEU A 111 -1.28 8.96 -14.96
CA LEU A 111 -2.52 9.53 -15.47
C LEU A 111 -3.47 8.42 -15.90
N ARG A 112 -4.68 8.39 -15.34
CA ARG A 112 -5.71 7.42 -15.70
C ARG A 112 -6.68 7.97 -16.73
N TRP A 113 -7.29 9.12 -16.44
CA TRP A 113 -8.14 9.83 -17.40
C TRP A 113 -8.32 11.30 -16.97
N THR A 114 -8.78 12.13 -17.89
CA THR A 114 -9.13 13.53 -17.62
C THR A 114 -10.61 13.65 -17.33
N GLN A 115 -10.98 14.41 -16.30
CA GLN A 115 -12.38 14.73 -16.04
C GLN A 115 -12.77 15.89 -16.96
N ASN A 116 -13.68 15.63 -17.90
CA ASN A 116 -14.24 16.64 -18.80
C ASN A 116 -15.28 17.52 -18.09
#